data_AF-A0A2V6D629-F1
#
_entry.id   AF-A0A2V6D629-F1
#
_cell.length_a   1.000
_cell.length_b   1.000
_cell.length_c   1.000
_cell.angle_alpha   90.00
_cell.angle_beta   90.00
_cell.angle_gamma   90.00
#
_symmetry.space_group_name_H-M   'P 1'
#
loop_
_entity.id
_entity.type
_entity.pdbx_description
1 polymer ?
#
loop_
_entity_poly.entity_id
_entity_poly.type
_entity_poly.pdbx_seq_one_letter_code
_entity_poly.pdbx_strand_id
1 'polypeptide(L)'
;MLLVAGPRLSFQTIIGATAMHKTNSIIMHRSRAEIFETAANLELWPKILPHYRYIKYLERGTDRNVVIMAASRSGIPISWVSEQVIDREKFEVRF
;
A
#
# COMPACT_ATOMS: atom_id res chain seq x y z
N MET A 1 -2.56 44.54 -18.74
CA MET A 1 -3.05 43.25 -18.21
C MET A 1 -2.39 42.15 -19.03
N LEU A 2 -1.27 41.58 -18.54
CA LEU A 2 -0.46 40.61 -19.27
C LEU A 2 -0.61 39.24 -18.61
N LEU A 3 -1.12 38.26 -19.36
CA LEU A 3 -1.34 36.88 -18.93
C LEU A 3 -0.01 36.11 -19.08
N VAL A 4 0.58 35.63 -17.98
CA VAL A 4 1.79 34.80 -18.03
C VAL A 4 1.38 33.34 -18.23
N ALA A 5 1.72 32.76 -19.37
CA ALA A 5 1.55 31.34 -19.66
C ALA A 5 2.63 30.54 -18.89
N GLY A 6 2.19 29.70 -17.94
CA GLY A 6 3.07 28.78 -17.21
C GLY A 6 3.55 27.61 -18.11
N PRO A 7 4.76 27.06 -17.87
CA PRO A 7 5.29 25.99 -18.70
C PRO A 7 4.50 24.69 -18.47
N ARG A 8 3.98 24.11 -19.55
CA ARG A 8 3.32 22.81 -19.56
C ARG A 8 4.41 21.74 -19.46
N LEU A 9 4.61 21.16 -18.28
CA LEU A 9 5.50 20.02 -18.09
C LEU A 9 4.97 18.83 -18.91
N SER A 10 5.64 18.55 -20.03
CA SER A 10 5.40 17.36 -20.85
C SER A 10 6.04 16.17 -20.15
N PHE A 11 5.22 15.28 -19.58
CA PHE A 11 5.66 13.96 -19.18
C PHE A 11 5.89 13.14 -20.46
N GLN A 12 7.15 13.05 -20.88
CA GLN A 12 7.53 12.04 -21.87
C GLN A 12 7.43 10.66 -21.20
N THR A 13 6.45 9.87 -21.64
CA THR A 13 6.33 8.45 -21.27
C THR A 13 7.60 7.74 -21.74
N ILE A 14 8.41 7.23 -20.80
CA ILE A 14 9.49 6.30 -21.12
C ILE A 14 8.85 4.98 -21.57
N ILE A 15 8.67 4.82 -22.89
CA ILE A 15 8.23 3.57 -23.50
C ILE A 15 9.47 2.67 -23.60
N GLY A 16 9.74 1.83 -22.59
CA GLY A 16 10.82 0.84 -22.71
C GLY A 16 11.37 0.25 -21.40
N ALA A 17 11.06 0.79 -20.23
CA ALA A 17 11.43 0.13 -18.98
C ALA A 17 10.45 -1.00 -18.69
N THR A 18 10.91 -2.26 -18.70
CA THR A 18 10.15 -3.37 -18.12
C THR A 18 9.92 -3.08 -16.64
N ALA A 19 8.68 -3.26 -16.17
CA ALA A 19 8.35 -3.03 -14.77
C ALA A 19 9.20 -3.95 -13.87
N MET A 20 9.88 -3.36 -12.88
CA MET A 20 10.64 -4.14 -11.90
C MET A 20 9.69 -5.07 -11.14
N HIS A 21 10.03 -6.36 -11.09
CA HIS A 21 9.29 -7.37 -10.32
C HIS A 21 10.22 -8.05 -9.31
N LYS A 22 9.81 -8.10 -8.04
CA LYS A 22 10.52 -8.79 -6.97
C LYS A 22 9.55 -9.62 -6.14
N THR A 23 9.91 -10.87 -5.88
CA THR A 23 9.14 -11.81 -5.06
C THR A 23 9.94 -12.26 -3.84
N ASN A 24 9.28 -12.36 -2.68
CA ASN A 24 9.78 -13.03 -1.48
C ASN A 24 8.73 -14.05 -1.04
N SER A 25 9.15 -15.20 -0.52
CA SER A 25 8.24 -16.26 -0.05
C SER A 25 8.69 -16.83 1.28
N ILE A 26 7.71 -17.25 2.11
CA ILE A 26 7.91 -17.94 3.38
C ILE A 26 6.83 -19.02 3.55
N ILE A 27 7.10 -20.04 4.37
CA ILE A 27 6.10 -21.07 4.73
C ILE A 27 5.42 -20.66 6.03
N MET A 28 4.09 -20.77 6.08
CA MET A 28 3.28 -20.44 7.26
C MET A 28 2.40 -21.63 7.67
N HIS A 29 2.43 -21.99 8.96
CA HIS A 29 1.72 -23.15 9.49
C HIS A 29 0.32 -22.78 9.98
N ARG A 30 -0.49 -22.18 9.10
CA ARG A 30 -1.89 -21.78 9.32
C ARG A 30 -2.71 -21.97 8.05
N SER A 31 -4.03 -21.91 8.14
CA SER A 31 -4.86 -21.99 6.93
C SER A 31 -4.63 -20.76 6.04
N ARG A 32 -4.79 -20.96 4.72
CA ARG A 32 -4.66 -19.87 3.75
C ARG A 32 -5.60 -18.70 4.06
N ALA A 33 -6.83 -19.00 4.47
CA ALA A 33 -7.82 -18.01 4.82
C ALA A 33 -7.42 -17.18 6.04
N GLU A 34 -6.95 -17.82 7.12
CA GLU A 34 -6.49 -17.07 8.31
C GLU A 34 -5.31 -16.16 8.00
N ILE A 35 -4.34 -16.64 7.21
CA ILE A 35 -3.18 -15.84 6.79
C ILE A 35 -3.64 -14.63 5.97
N PHE A 36 -4.53 -14.85 5.01
CA PHE A 36 -5.06 -13.81 4.16
C PHE A 36 -5.84 -12.75 4.95
N GLU A 37 -6.78 -13.16 5.81
CA GLU A 37 -7.57 -12.22 6.63
C GLU A 37 -6.67 -11.45 7.62
N THR A 38 -5.62 -12.10 8.15
CA THR A 38 -4.60 -11.43 8.99
C THR A 38 -3.85 -10.36 8.20
N ALA A 39 -3.47 -10.64 6.95
CA ALA A 39 -2.78 -9.67 6.10
C ALA A 39 -3.70 -8.53 5.63
N ALA A 40 -4.95 -8.83 5.30
CA ALA A 40 -5.94 -7.86 4.83
C ALA A 40 -6.40 -6.88 5.94
N ASN A 41 -6.36 -7.31 7.20
CA ASN A 41 -6.77 -6.48 8.34
C ASN A 41 -5.68 -5.46 8.73
N LEU A 42 -5.69 -4.28 8.12
CA LEU A 42 -4.69 -3.24 8.39
C LEU A 42 -4.71 -2.73 9.83
N GLU A 43 -5.86 -2.73 10.52
CA GLU A 43 -5.94 -2.29 11.92
C GLU A 43 -5.11 -3.18 12.86
N LEU A 44 -4.90 -4.44 12.48
CA LEU A 44 -4.08 -5.37 13.23
C LEU A 44 -2.58 -5.09 13.05
N TRP A 45 -2.17 -4.40 11.98
CA TRP A 45 -0.76 -4.28 11.61
C TRP A 45 0.11 -3.65 12.71
N PRO A 46 -0.27 -2.54 13.38
CA PRO A 46 0.54 -2.00 14.48
C PRO A 46 0.76 -2.99 15.63
N LYS A 47 -0.12 -3.99 15.81
CA LYS A 47 0.00 -5.02 16.84
C LYS A 47 0.97 -6.14 16.45
N ILE A 48 0.98 -6.55 15.18
CA ILE A 48 1.75 -7.73 14.71
C ILE A 48 3.02 -7.36 13.92
N LEU A 49 3.14 -6.11 13.49
CA LEU A 49 4.29 -5.56 12.77
C LEU A 49 4.84 -4.36 13.57
N PRO A 50 5.81 -4.56 14.49
CA PRO A 50 6.28 -3.53 15.43
C PRO A 50 6.84 -2.25 14.78
N HIS A 51 7.14 -2.27 13.48
CA HIS A 51 7.59 -1.10 12.74
C HIS A 51 6.44 -0.17 12.31
N TYR A 52 5.19 -0.64 12.31
CA TYR A 52 4.02 0.21 12.08
C TYR A 52 3.64 0.95 13.37
N ARG A 53 3.38 2.25 13.24
CA ARG A 53 2.93 3.12 14.35
C ARG A 53 1.41 3.23 14.39
N TYR A 54 0.77 3.45 13.24
CA TYR A 54 -0.68 3.47 13.12
C TYR A 54 -1.14 3.32 11.66
N ILE A 55 -2.41 2.95 11.50
CA ILE A 55 -3.17 3.02 10.25
C ILE A 55 -4.35 3.95 10.49
N LYS A 56 -4.64 4.86 9.54
CA LYS A 56 -5.83 5.72 9.56
C LYS A 56 -6.57 5.60 8.24
N TYR A 57 -7.84 5.20 8.29
CA TYR A 57 -8.68 5.12 7.10
C TYR A 57 -9.13 6.51 6.66
N LEU A 58 -8.94 6.81 5.38
CA LEU A 58 -9.50 7.98 4.69
C LEU A 58 -10.80 7.58 3.98
N GLU A 59 -10.81 6.41 3.33
CA GLU A 59 -11.98 5.77 2.75
C GLU A 59 -12.00 4.29 3.15
N ARG A 60 -13.17 3.77 3.50
CA ARG A 60 -13.36 2.36 3.86
C ARG A 60 -14.45 1.74 3.01
N GLY A 61 -14.12 0.67 2.30
CA GLY A 61 -15.04 -0.15 1.51
C GLY A 61 -14.87 -1.64 1.83
N THR A 62 -15.66 -2.47 1.14
CA THR A 62 -15.64 -3.93 1.35
C THR A 62 -14.34 -4.57 0.87
N ASP A 63 -13.90 -4.17 -0.33
CA ASP A 63 -12.75 -4.75 -1.02
C ASP A 63 -11.71 -3.69 -1.44
N ARG A 64 -11.97 -2.41 -1.16
CA ARG A 64 -11.04 -1.31 -1.45
C ARG A 64 -11.06 -0.29 -0.34
N ASN A 65 -9.87 0.12 0.10
CA ASN A 65 -9.67 1.15 1.13
C ASN A 65 -8.66 2.19 0.65
N VAL A 66 -8.76 3.41 1.16
CA VAL A 66 -7.68 4.42 1.07
C VAL A 66 -7.25 4.75 2.49
N VAL A 67 -5.96 4.61 2.77
CA VAL A 67 -5.41 4.69 4.13
C VAL A 67 -4.17 5.57 4.21
N ILE A 68 -3.99 6.23 5.34
CA ILE A 68 -2.68 6.70 5.79
C ILE A 68 -2.02 5.54 6.53
N MET A 69 -0.83 5.19 6.07
CA MET A 69 0.04 4.21 6.68
C MET A 69 1.22 4.94 7.33
N ALA A 70 1.45 4.72 8.63
CA ALA A 70 2.55 5.36 9.35
C ALA A 70 3.46 4.31 9.99
N ALA A 71 4.76 4.42 9.75
CA ALA A 71 5.76 3.47 10.21
C ALA A 71 7.01 4.18 10.79
N SER A 72 7.90 3.40 11.38
CA SER A 72 9.27 3.77 11.73
C SER A 72 10.23 2.98 10.84
N ARG A 73 11.08 3.69 10.08
CA ARG A 73 12.07 3.07 9.21
C ARG A 73 13.45 3.54 9.63
N SER A 74 14.28 2.61 10.12
CA SER A 74 15.60 2.93 10.69
C SER A 74 15.54 4.03 11.77
N GLY A 75 14.48 4.04 12.57
CA GLY A 75 14.24 5.06 13.61
C GLY A 75 13.60 6.35 13.10
N ILE A 76 13.43 6.52 11.79
CA ILE A 76 12.84 7.73 11.20
C ILE A 76 11.32 7.52 11.02
N PRO A 77 10.46 8.38 11.60
CA PRO A 77 9.03 8.30 11.38
C PRO A 77 8.69 8.69 9.94
N ILE A 78 7.94 7.83 9.27
CA ILE A 78 7.43 8.06 7.92
C ILE A 78 5.91 7.86 7.88
N SER A 79 5.24 8.47 6.91
CA SER A 79 3.84 8.21 6.59
C SER A 79 3.53 8.48 5.12
N TRP A 80 2.61 7.73 4.55
CA TRP A 80 2.15 7.88 3.16
C TRP A 80 0.67 7.51 3.04
N VAL A 81 0.06 7.92 1.93
CA VAL A 81 -1.29 7.45 1.54
C VAL A 81 -1.13 6.25 0.61
N SER A 82 -1.95 5.22 0.81
CA SER A 82 -1.98 4.01 0.00
C SER A 82 -3.41 3.57 -0.25
N GLU A 83 -3.64 3.02 -1.44
CA GLU A 83 -4.85 2.29 -1.77
C GLU A 83 -4.62 0.81 -1.46
N GLN A 84 -5.57 0.16 -0.78
CA GLN A 84 -5.56 -1.28 -0.55
C GLN A 84 -6.71 -1.90 -1.35
N VAL A 85 -6.42 -2.94 -2.14
CA VAL A 85 -7.43 -3.76 -2.81
C VAL A 85 -7.36 -5.20 -2.27
N ILE A 86 -8.50 -5.75 -1.88
CA ILE A 86 -8.65 -7.07 -1.27
C ILE A 86 -9.42 -7.97 -2.24
N ASP A 87 -8.74 -8.99 -2.77
CA ASP A 87 -9.29 -9.94 -3.71
C ASP A 87 -9.43 -11.31 -3.03
N ARG A 88 -10.63 -11.57 -2.49
CA ARG A 88 -10.92 -12.76 -1.69
C ARG A 88 -11.00 -14.04 -2.51
N GLU A 89 -11.36 -13.93 -3.78
CA GLU A 89 -11.40 -15.06 -4.69
C GLU A 89 -9.98 -15.58 -4.95
N LYS A 90 -9.02 -14.66 -5.13
CA LYS A 90 -7.61 -14.99 -5.40
C LYS A 90 -6.72 -15.09 -4.17
N PHE A 91 -7.21 -14.69 -2.99
CA PHE A 91 -6.41 -14.54 -1.77
C PHE A 91 -5.24 -13.55 -1.95
N GLU A 92 -5.50 -12.42 -2.63
CA GLU A 92 -4.51 -11.37 -2.88
C GLU A 92 -4.86 -10.07 -2.16
N VAL A 93 -3.86 -9.41 -1.59
CA VAL A 93 -3.96 -8.03 -1.11
C VAL A 93 -2.98 -7.20 -1.91
N ARG A 94 -3.47 -6.15 -2.58
CA ARG A 94 -2.68 -5.29 -3.47
C ARG A 94 -2.63 -3.87 -2.89
N PHE A 95 -1.49 -3.21 -3.06
CA PHE A 95 -1.18 -1.86 -2.55
C PHE A 95 -0.56 -0.98 -3.62
#